data_AF-A0A1W9Q4X2-F1
#
_entry.id   AF-A0A1W9Q4X2-F1
#
_cell.length_a   1.000
_cell.length_b   1.000
_cell.length_c   1.000
_cell.angle_alpha   90.00
_cell.angle_beta   90.00
_cell.angle_gamma   90.00
#
_symmetry.space_group_name_H-M   'P 1'
#
loop_
_entity.id
_entity.type
_entity.pdbx_description
1 polymer ?
#
loop_
_entity_poly.entity_id
_entity_poly.type
_entity_poly.pdbx_seq_one_letter_code
_entity_poly.pdbx_strand_id
1 'polypeptide(L)'
;MNVPPGQEDFSSAPGLRAGLFGDLSAGDTCPLRILDFVELRLPPLISHEETAPSRQYEAIDRRNACNTCAGRFEVIQRMDDPLLDVCPSCGQKVRKVVSWCRGAVVETPDEYARISRTISEYEKAGMWSHAAELADTHSERIGDEGMKLRALDNYRKAGYDLGTLEKHAKSKSD
;
A
#
# COMPACT_ATOMS: atom_id res chain seq x y z
N MET A 1 28.74 -33.94 35.50
CA MET A 1 29.51 -33.31 34.39
C MET A 1 28.53 -32.29 33.78
N ASN A 2 28.42 -31.00 34.15
CA ASN A 2 29.41 -29.92 34.40
C ASN A 2 30.40 -29.80 33.23
N VAL A 3 30.54 -28.72 32.43
CA VAL A 3 30.31 -27.24 32.52
C VAL A 3 30.24 -26.67 31.05
N PRO A 4 29.77 -25.41 30.80
CA PRO A 4 29.46 -24.84 29.47
C PRO A 4 30.58 -23.94 28.87
N PRO A 5 30.36 -23.37 27.67
CA PRO A 5 30.69 -21.95 27.43
C PRO A 5 29.63 -21.26 26.54
N GLY A 6 29.42 -19.96 26.50
CA GLY A 6 29.99 -18.81 27.16
C GLY A 6 29.10 -17.61 26.77
N GLN A 7 28.77 -16.78 27.75
CA GLN A 7 28.21 -15.45 27.52
C GLN A 7 29.28 -14.59 26.86
N GLU A 8 28.90 -13.82 25.84
CA GLU A 8 29.64 -12.63 25.44
C GLU A 8 28.69 -11.44 25.46
N ASP A 9 28.90 -10.62 26.48
CA ASP A 9 28.29 -9.33 26.71
C ASP A 9 28.66 -8.34 25.61
N PHE A 10 27.66 -7.67 25.02
CA PHE A 10 27.87 -6.42 24.30
C PHE A 10 27.08 -5.30 24.97
N SER A 11 27.63 -4.80 26.07
CA SER A 11 27.33 -3.47 26.58
C SER A 11 28.48 -2.53 26.17
N SER A 12 28.24 -1.70 25.15
CA SER A 12 28.95 -0.42 24.97
C SER A 12 28.19 0.52 24.04
N ALA A 13 28.02 1.74 24.53
CA ALA A 13 27.15 2.86 24.11
C ALA A 13 27.57 3.50 22.75
N PRO A 14 26.89 4.54 22.17
CA PRO A 14 26.41 5.76 22.84
C PRO A 14 25.00 6.25 22.44
N GLY A 15 24.46 7.12 23.30
CA GLY A 15 23.12 7.70 23.21
C GLY A 15 22.82 8.47 21.92
N LEU A 16 21.61 8.23 21.40
CA LEU A 16 21.00 9.04 20.36
C LEU A 16 20.27 10.22 21.01
N ARG A 17 20.80 11.40 20.72
CA ARG A 17 20.28 12.71 21.09
C ARG A 17 18.88 12.87 20.51
N ALA A 18 17.94 13.30 21.36
CA ALA A 18 16.66 13.84 20.92
C ALA A 18 16.90 15.07 20.04
N GLY A 19 16.68 14.91 18.74
CA GLY A 19 16.56 15.99 17.78
C GLY A 19 15.08 16.36 17.65
N LEU A 20 14.72 17.48 18.27
CA LEU A 20 13.43 18.15 18.14
C LEU A 20 13.15 18.45 16.65
N PHE A 21 12.14 17.82 16.07
CA PHE A 21 11.46 18.36 14.89
C PHE A 21 10.33 19.25 15.39
N GLY A 22 10.47 20.54 15.15
CA GLY A 22 9.54 21.57 15.57
C GLY A 22 8.16 21.40 14.94
N ASP A 23 7.16 21.57 15.81
CA ASP A 23 5.97 22.40 15.63
C ASP A 23 5.56 22.66 14.17
N LEU A 24 4.80 21.72 13.60
CA LEU A 24 3.82 22.06 12.57
C LEU A 24 2.50 22.33 13.28
N SER A 25 2.18 23.62 13.37
CA SER A 25 1.03 24.15 14.09
C SER A 25 -0.28 23.55 13.61
N ALA A 26 -1.12 23.22 14.59
CA ALA A 26 -2.55 23.04 14.44
C ALA A 26 -3.20 24.23 13.71
N GLY A 27 -3.94 23.94 12.65
CA GLY A 27 -4.69 24.93 11.89
C GLY A 27 -5.13 24.37 10.56
N ASP A 28 -6.12 23.47 10.60
CA ASP A 28 -7.27 23.40 9.67
C ASP A 28 -7.85 21.99 9.67
N THR A 29 -8.83 21.82 10.54
CA THR A 29 -9.77 20.70 10.56
C THR A 29 -10.51 20.61 9.23
N CYS A 30 -10.22 19.56 8.45
CA CYS A 30 -11.12 19.09 7.41
C CYS A 30 -11.77 17.78 7.88
N PRO A 31 -13.08 17.77 8.19
CA PRO A 31 -13.77 16.58 8.64
C PRO A 31 -14.18 15.76 7.42
N LEU A 32 -13.32 14.86 6.96
CA LEU A 32 -13.75 13.80 6.06
C LEU A 32 -13.93 12.52 6.86
N ARG A 33 -15.20 12.26 7.14
CA ARG A 33 -15.72 11.01 7.66
C ARG A 33 -15.19 9.87 6.80
N ILE A 34 -14.45 8.98 7.44
CA ILE A 34 -14.19 7.62 7.01
C ILE A 34 -15.58 6.96 6.95
N LEU A 35 -16.18 6.92 5.75
CA LEU A 35 -17.26 6.00 5.47
C LEU A 35 -16.65 4.80 4.75
N ASP A 36 -16.64 3.70 5.49
CA ASP A 36 -16.98 2.36 5.02
C ASP A 36 -16.17 1.83 3.84
N PHE A 37 -14.89 1.55 4.14
CA PHE A 37 -14.17 0.46 3.49
C PHE A 37 -14.77 -0.85 4.01
N VAL A 38 -15.74 -1.43 3.29
CA VAL A 38 -15.99 -2.89 3.17
C VAL A 38 -17.30 -3.12 2.39
N GLU A 39 -17.21 -4.05 1.43
CA GLU A 39 -18.31 -4.69 0.72
C GLU A 39 -18.78 -4.10 -0.63
N LEU A 40 -17.84 -3.94 -1.56
CA LEU A 40 -18.17 -4.14 -2.98
C LEU A 40 -17.97 -5.61 -3.35
N ARG A 41 -19.05 -6.39 -3.20
CA ARG A 41 -19.26 -7.62 -3.97
C ARG A 41 -19.11 -7.28 -5.46
N LEU A 42 -18.21 -7.97 -6.16
CA LEU A 42 -18.06 -7.88 -7.61
C LEU A 42 -19.37 -8.26 -8.32
N PRO A 43 -19.96 -7.39 -9.17
CA PRO A 43 -20.89 -7.85 -10.19
C PRO A 43 -20.13 -8.49 -11.37
N PRO A 44 -20.78 -9.41 -12.11
CA PRO A 44 -20.15 -10.19 -13.16
C PRO A 44 -19.99 -9.39 -14.47
N LEU A 45 -18.90 -9.67 -15.18
CA LEU A 45 -18.63 -9.37 -16.60
C LEU A 45 -18.75 -7.89 -17.00
N ILE A 46 -17.73 -7.11 -16.63
CA ILE A 46 -17.45 -5.81 -17.25
C ILE A 46 -17.05 -6.08 -18.71
N SER A 47 -17.97 -5.88 -19.65
CA SER A 47 -17.64 -5.69 -21.06
C SER A 47 -16.55 -4.63 -21.18
N HIS A 48 -15.55 -4.84 -22.04
CA HIS A 48 -14.39 -3.96 -22.30
C HIS A 48 -14.70 -2.46 -22.56
N GLU A 49 -15.97 -2.06 -22.59
CA GLU A 49 -16.45 -0.71 -22.80
C GLU A 49 -16.23 0.22 -21.58
N GLU A 50 -16.24 -0.30 -20.35
CA GLU A 50 -16.32 0.53 -19.13
C GLU A 50 -14.97 0.96 -18.52
N THR A 51 -13.83 0.53 -19.08
CA THR A 51 -12.48 0.85 -18.57
C THR A 51 -11.66 1.72 -19.52
N ALA A 52 -12.32 2.58 -20.28
CA ALA A 52 -11.63 3.54 -21.14
C ALA A 52 -10.88 4.58 -20.29
N PRO A 53 -9.58 4.81 -20.53
CA PRO A 53 -8.82 5.82 -19.79
C PRO A 53 -9.37 7.22 -20.07
N SER A 54 -9.34 8.07 -19.06
CA SER A 54 -9.61 9.47 -19.22
C SER A 54 -8.35 10.21 -19.75
N ARG A 55 -8.51 10.95 -20.85
CA ARG A 55 -7.42 11.68 -21.54
C ARG A 55 -7.70 13.18 -21.46
N GLN A 56 -6.68 13.98 -21.13
CA GLN A 56 -6.80 15.43 -21.03
C GLN A 56 -6.22 16.14 -22.26
N TYR A 57 -6.88 17.20 -22.70
CA TYR A 57 -6.52 17.99 -23.88
C TYR A 57 -6.60 19.49 -23.60
N GLU A 58 -5.79 20.28 -24.31
CA GLU A 58 -5.85 21.75 -24.30
C GLU A 58 -5.67 22.31 -25.71
N ALA A 59 -6.19 23.52 -25.98
CA ALA A 59 -5.97 24.20 -27.26
C ALA A 59 -4.48 24.53 -27.47
N ILE A 60 -4.01 24.39 -28.71
CA ILE A 60 -2.67 24.84 -29.11
C ILE A 60 -2.62 26.37 -29.09
N ASP A 61 -3.63 27.02 -29.68
CA ASP A 61 -3.78 28.47 -29.71
C ASP A 61 -4.82 28.95 -28.69
N ARG A 62 -4.35 29.35 -27.51
CA ARG A 62 -5.23 29.84 -26.42
C ARG A 62 -5.99 31.12 -26.76
N ARG A 63 -5.48 31.93 -27.70
CA ARG A 63 -6.14 33.19 -28.15
C ARG A 63 -7.41 32.95 -28.96
N ASN A 64 -7.47 31.81 -29.66
CA ASN A 64 -8.61 31.40 -30.48
C ASN A 64 -9.39 30.24 -29.85
N ALA A 65 -9.14 29.98 -28.56
CA ALA A 65 -9.77 28.88 -27.84
C ALA A 65 -11.18 29.27 -27.39
N CYS A 66 -12.12 28.31 -27.48
CA CYS A 66 -13.44 28.46 -26.90
C CYS A 66 -13.40 28.18 -25.39
N ASN A 67 -14.49 28.43 -24.68
CA ASN A 67 -14.56 28.20 -23.23
C ASN A 67 -14.22 26.75 -22.83
N THR A 68 -14.46 25.77 -23.70
CA THR A 68 -14.13 24.35 -23.45
C THR A 68 -12.63 24.06 -23.59
N CYS A 69 -11.99 24.55 -24.66
CA CYS A 69 -10.58 24.24 -24.96
C CYS A 69 -9.58 25.31 -24.49
N ALA A 70 -10.06 26.45 -23.98
CA ALA A 70 -9.24 27.47 -23.33
C ALA A 70 -8.65 26.93 -22.01
N GLY A 71 -9.43 26.09 -21.31
CA GLY A 71 -8.96 25.26 -20.21
C GLY A 71 -8.53 23.86 -20.67
N ARG A 72 -8.15 23.02 -19.71
CA ARG A 72 -8.00 21.58 -19.94
C ARG A 72 -9.37 20.93 -19.90
N PHE A 73 -9.68 20.10 -20.88
CA PHE A 73 -10.88 19.27 -20.87
C PHE A 73 -10.50 17.79 -20.93
N GLU A 74 -11.38 16.96 -20.38
CA GLU A 74 -11.17 15.52 -20.27
C GLU A 74 -12.15 14.78 -21.17
N VAL A 75 -11.66 13.75 -21.86
CA VAL A 75 -12.46 12.87 -22.71
C VAL A 75 -12.14 11.44 -22.32
N ILE A 76 -13.20 10.65 -22.04
CA ILE A 76 -13.10 9.21 -21.91
C ILE A 76 -12.96 8.65 -23.31
N GLN A 77 -11.84 7.99 -23.57
CA GLN A 77 -11.50 7.51 -24.91
C GLN A 77 -10.92 6.11 -24.81
N ARG A 78 -11.33 5.20 -25.72
CA ARG A 78 -10.78 3.84 -25.73
C ARG A 78 -9.28 3.90 -26.01
N MET A 79 -8.54 2.89 -25.55
CA MET A 79 -7.10 2.82 -25.79
C MET A 79 -6.77 2.85 -27.28
N ASP A 80 -7.56 2.13 -28.09
CA ASP A 80 -7.34 1.96 -29.54
C ASP A 80 -7.84 3.15 -30.38
N ASP A 81 -8.58 4.09 -29.78
CA ASP A 81 -9.09 5.24 -30.52
C ASP A 81 -7.96 6.26 -30.76
N PRO A 82 -7.89 6.86 -31.97
CA PRO A 82 -6.90 7.86 -32.31
C PRO A 82 -7.06 9.13 -31.47
N LEU A 83 -5.96 9.75 -31.06
CA LEU A 83 -5.98 10.97 -30.24
C LEU A 83 -6.79 12.09 -30.91
N LEU A 84 -7.44 12.91 -30.09
CA LEU A 84 -8.12 14.11 -30.60
C LEU A 84 -7.09 15.17 -30.99
N ASP A 85 -7.11 15.56 -32.26
CA ASP A 85 -6.32 16.69 -32.79
C ASP A 85 -7.14 17.99 -32.89
N VAL A 86 -8.46 17.90 -32.76
CA VAL A 86 -9.40 19.03 -32.83
C VAL A 86 -10.37 19.03 -31.65
N CYS A 87 -10.78 20.22 -31.22
CA CYS A 87 -11.78 20.39 -30.18
C CYS A 87 -13.16 19.99 -30.71
N PRO A 88 -13.91 19.12 -30.01
CA PRO A 88 -15.25 18.71 -30.45
C PRO A 88 -16.28 19.84 -30.40
N SER A 89 -16.04 20.91 -29.62
CA SER A 89 -16.97 22.04 -29.50
C SER A 89 -16.76 23.14 -30.54
N CYS A 90 -15.52 23.40 -30.98
CA CYS A 90 -15.21 24.53 -31.87
C CYS A 90 -14.33 24.20 -33.08
N GLY A 91 -13.82 22.97 -33.19
CA GLY A 91 -12.94 22.54 -34.29
C GLY A 91 -11.49 23.05 -34.21
N GLN A 92 -11.14 23.84 -33.19
CA GLN A 92 -9.77 24.37 -33.04
C GLN A 92 -8.77 23.25 -32.71
N LYS A 93 -7.52 23.38 -33.17
CA LYS A 93 -6.49 22.38 -32.90
C LYS A 93 -6.19 22.25 -31.40
N VAL A 94 -6.18 21.01 -30.91
CA VAL A 94 -5.86 20.67 -29.52
C VAL A 94 -4.67 19.72 -29.46
N ARG A 95 -4.05 19.62 -28.28
CA ARG A 95 -3.00 18.64 -27.99
C ARG A 95 -3.33 17.88 -26.72
N LYS A 96 -2.93 16.61 -26.67
CA LYS A 96 -2.98 15.82 -25.43
C LYS A 96 -2.04 16.42 -24.41
N VAL A 97 -2.53 16.59 -23.19
CA VAL A 97 -1.74 16.96 -22.02
C VAL A 97 -1.43 15.69 -21.24
N VAL A 98 -0.16 15.49 -20.88
CA VAL A 98 0.22 14.41 -19.96
C VAL A 98 -0.38 14.77 -18.60
N SER A 99 -1.31 13.93 -18.12
CA SER A 99 -1.86 14.09 -16.78
C SER A 99 -0.71 14.00 -15.77
N TRP A 100 -0.71 14.89 -14.78
CA TRP A 100 0.24 14.81 -13.67
C TRP A 100 -0.18 13.65 -12.78
N CYS A 101 0.29 12.44 -13.08
CA CYS A 101 0.08 11.28 -12.23
C CYS A 101 0.76 11.54 -10.88
N ARG A 102 -0.03 11.77 -9.82
CA ARG A 102 0.47 11.73 -8.45
C ARG A 102 0.56 10.26 -8.02
N GLY A 103 1.69 9.62 -8.29
CA GLY A 103 2.03 8.34 -7.69
C GLY A 103 2.70 8.56 -6.33
N ALA A 104 2.26 7.83 -5.30
CA ALA A 104 3.02 7.71 -4.06
C ALA A 104 3.78 6.37 -4.11
N VAL A 105 5.10 6.44 -4.10
CA VAL A 105 5.95 5.26 -3.89
C VAL A 105 6.23 5.18 -2.41
N VAL A 106 5.67 4.18 -1.74
CA VAL A 106 5.98 3.89 -0.34
C VAL A 106 7.14 2.89 -0.34
N GLU A 107 8.31 3.33 0.11
CA GLU A 107 9.44 2.43 0.33
C GLU A 107 9.15 1.56 1.55
N THR A 108 8.94 0.27 1.30
CA THR A 108 8.99 -0.70 2.39
C THR A 108 10.45 -1.05 2.63
N PRO A 109 10.92 -1.13 3.90
CA PRO A 109 12.30 -1.50 4.17
C PRO A 109 12.60 -2.87 3.55
N ASP A 110 13.74 -2.98 2.85
CA ASP A 110 14.13 -4.16 2.06
C ASP A 110 13.98 -5.48 2.82
N GLU A 111 14.23 -5.45 4.13
CA GLU A 111 14.11 -6.60 5.01
C GLU A 111 12.66 -7.11 5.09
N TYR A 112 11.68 -6.22 5.31
CA TYR A 112 10.26 -6.56 5.37
C TYR A 112 9.78 -7.20 4.07
N ALA A 113 10.20 -6.65 2.93
CA ALA A 113 9.84 -7.18 1.63
C ALA A 113 10.41 -8.58 1.38
N ARG A 114 11.64 -8.87 1.85
CA ARG A 114 12.25 -10.21 1.73
C ARG A 114 11.52 -11.22 2.60
N ILE A 115 11.27 -10.86 3.84
CA ILE A 115 10.53 -11.66 4.81
C ILE A 115 9.13 -12.01 4.31
N SER A 116 8.38 -11.01 3.84
CA SER A 116 7.02 -11.22 3.32
C SER A 116 7.00 -12.17 2.12
N ARG A 117 8.03 -12.13 1.27
CA ARG A 117 8.22 -13.09 0.17
C ARG A 117 8.45 -14.50 0.70
N THR A 118 9.36 -14.69 1.64
CA THR A 118 9.65 -16.00 2.25
C THR A 118 8.43 -16.59 2.96
N ILE A 119 7.67 -15.79 3.71
CA ILE A 119 6.39 -16.21 4.30
C ILE A 119 5.45 -16.74 3.20
N SER A 120 5.33 -15.99 2.10
CA SER A 120 4.46 -16.38 0.98
C SER A 120 4.94 -17.65 0.26
N GLU A 121 6.25 -17.92 0.23
CA GLU A 121 6.81 -19.16 -0.32
C GLU A 121 6.47 -20.36 0.55
N TYR A 122 6.56 -20.22 1.88
CA TYR A 122 6.17 -21.28 2.81
C TYR A 122 4.66 -21.55 2.78
N GLU A 123 3.83 -20.52 2.65
CA GLU A 123 2.38 -20.67 2.44
C GLU A 123 2.08 -21.44 1.15
N LYS A 124 2.75 -21.10 0.03
CA LYS A 124 2.59 -21.82 -1.25
C LYS A 124 3.06 -23.27 -1.17
N ALA A 125 4.08 -23.56 -0.36
CA ALA A 125 4.57 -24.90 -0.11
C ALA A 125 3.70 -25.70 0.89
N GLY A 126 2.67 -25.09 1.48
CA GLY A 126 1.83 -25.71 2.50
C GLY A 126 2.48 -25.83 3.89
N MET A 127 3.64 -25.20 4.09
CA MET A 127 4.36 -25.16 5.37
C MET A 127 3.79 -24.06 6.27
N TRP A 128 2.52 -24.18 6.63
CA TRP A 128 1.76 -23.15 7.34
C TRP A 128 2.31 -22.85 8.74
N SER A 129 2.81 -23.86 9.47
CA SER A 129 3.43 -23.66 10.79
C SER A 129 4.69 -22.79 10.72
N HIS A 130 5.54 -23.05 9.72
CA HIS A 130 6.79 -22.31 9.52
C HIS A 130 6.53 -20.89 8.99
N ALA A 131 5.52 -20.72 8.13
CA ALA A 131 5.04 -19.41 7.72
C ALA A 131 4.48 -18.60 8.90
N ALA A 132 3.77 -19.25 9.82
CA ALA A 132 3.18 -18.60 10.99
C ALA A 132 4.25 -18.11 11.98
N GLU A 133 5.22 -18.95 12.31
CA GLU A 133 6.33 -18.61 13.21
C GLU A 133 7.16 -17.43 12.69
N LEU A 134 7.46 -17.45 11.38
CA LEU A 134 8.20 -16.37 10.73
C LEU A 134 7.40 -15.06 10.77
N ALA A 135 6.11 -15.08 10.45
CA ALA A 135 5.24 -13.92 10.51
C ALA A 135 5.10 -13.36 11.94
N ASP A 136 4.99 -14.23 12.95
CA ASP A 136 4.85 -13.86 14.36
C ASP A 136 6.10 -13.13 14.88
N THR A 137 7.28 -13.74 14.66
CA THR A 137 8.59 -13.17 15.04
C THR A 137 8.80 -11.80 14.41
N HIS A 138 8.42 -11.63 13.14
CA HIS A 138 8.55 -10.35 12.47
C HIS A 138 7.50 -9.33 12.92
N SER A 139 6.31 -9.76 13.30
CA SER A 139 5.30 -8.90 13.91
C SER A 139 5.75 -8.36 15.27
N GLU A 140 6.38 -9.19 16.12
CA GLU A 140 6.91 -8.75 17.42
C GLU A 140 8.02 -7.72 17.26
N ARG A 141 8.90 -7.90 16.27
CA ARG A 141 10.03 -7.00 16.03
C ARG A 141 9.62 -5.64 15.45
N ILE A 142 8.63 -5.61 14.57
CA ILE A 142 8.21 -4.40 13.84
C ILE A 142 6.98 -3.73 14.48
N GLY A 143 6.21 -4.49 15.26
CA GLY A 143 4.92 -4.06 15.78
C GLY A 143 3.80 -4.04 14.72
N ASP A 144 3.96 -4.78 13.61
CA ASP A 144 2.97 -4.82 12.53
C ASP A 144 1.81 -5.77 12.86
N GLU A 145 0.65 -5.20 13.19
CA GLU A 145 -0.57 -5.95 13.48
C GLU A 145 -1.04 -6.80 12.29
N GLY A 146 -0.79 -6.35 11.05
CA GLY A 146 -1.14 -7.11 9.86
C GLY A 146 -0.38 -8.44 9.76
N MET A 147 0.91 -8.43 10.08
CA MET A 147 1.73 -9.65 10.15
C MET A 147 1.30 -10.58 11.30
N LYS A 148 0.87 -10.03 12.44
CA LYS A 148 0.36 -10.82 13.56
C LYS A 148 -0.93 -11.55 13.19
N LEU A 149 -1.87 -10.88 12.53
CA LEU A 149 -3.11 -11.51 12.07
C LEU A 149 -2.84 -12.59 11.01
N ARG A 150 -1.87 -12.34 10.11
CA ARG A 150 -1.42 -13.34 9.13
C ARG A 150 -0.80 -14.57 9.80
N ALA A 151 -0.01 -14.36 10.86
CA ALA A 151 0.55 -15.45 11.65
C ALA A 151 -0.56 -16.33 12.29
N LEU A 152 -1.56 -15.70 12.92
CA LEU A 152 -2.69 -16.41 13.52
C LEU A 152 -3.50 -17.21 12.49
N ASP A 153 -3.73 -16.65 11.30
CA ASP A 153 -4.41 -17.39 10.23
C ASP A 153 -3.59 -18.59 9.74
N ASN A 154 -2.27 -18.43 9.62
CA ASN A 154 -1.37 -19.53 9.25
C ASN A 154 -1.31 -20.62 10.33
N TYR A 155 -1.30 -20.26 11.62
CA TYR A 155 -1.41 -21.24 12.71
C TYR A 155 -2.75 -22.00 12.65
N ARG A 156 -3.86 -21.31 12.37
CA ARG A 156 -5.16 -21.95 12.17
C ARG A 156 -5.13 -22.94 11.00
N LYS A 157 -4.54 -22.56 9.87
CA LYS A 157 -4.37 -23.43 8.69
C LYS A 157 -3.48 -24.63 8.95
N ALA A 158 -2.50 -24.50 9.84
CA ALA A 158 -1.67 -25.60 10.31
C ALA A 158 -2.39 -26.52 11.32
N GLY A 159 -3.60 -26.15 11.77
CA GLY A 159 -4.41 -26.95 12.70
C GLY A 159 -4.19 -26.64 14.18
N TYR A 160 -3.53 -25.52 14.52
CA TYR A 160 -3.42 -25.07 15.90
C TYR A 160 -4.69 -24.34 16.34
N ASP A 161 -5.13 -24.58 17.59
CA ASP A 161 -6.22 -23.83 18.19
C ASP A 161 -5.71 -22.48 18.73
N LEU A 162 -6.34 -21.38 18.29
CA LEU A 162 -5.90 -20.02 18.61
C LEU A 162 -5.94 -19.72 20.11
N GLY A 163 -6.83 -20.38 20.85
CA GLY A 163 -6.92 -20.28 22.31
C GLY A 163 -5.72 -20.84 23.06
N THR A 164 -4.87 -21.64 22.40
CA THR A 164 -3.61 -22.15 22.96
C THR A 164 -2.46 -21.16 22.78
N LEU A 165 -2.46 -20.39 21.68
CA LEU A 165 -1.39 -19.43 21.36
C LEU A 165 -1.45 -18.16 22.21
N GLU A 166 -2.65 -17.67 22.54
CA GLU A 166 -2.82 -16.51 23.46
C GLU A 166 -2.24 -16.78 24.86
N LYS A 167 -2.20 -18.04 25.30
CA LYS A 167 -1.63 -18.43 26.59
C LYS A 167 -0.11 -18.35 26.59
N HIS A 168 0.53 -18.71 25.47
CA HIS A 168 1.98 -18.58 25.31
C HIS A 168 2.42 -17.13 25.19
N ALA A 169 1.62 -16.26 24.56
CA ALA A 169 1.88 -14.82 24.50
C ALA A 169 1.90 -14.16 25.89
N LYS A 170 1.03 -14.59 26.82
CA LYS A 170 1.02 -14.09 28.22
C LYS A 170 2.18 -14.62 29.06
N SER A 171 2.74 -15.79 28.74
CA SER A 171 3.83 -16.38 29.52
C SER A 171 5.22 -15.77 29.28
N LYS A 172 5.38 -14.95 28.23
CA LYS A 172 6.65 -14.26 27.92
C LYS A 172 6.72 -12.82 28.49
N SER A 173 5.68 -12.34 29.17
CA SER A 173 5.56 -10.95 29.66
C SER A 173 5.66 -10.79 31.17
N ASP A 174 6.26 -11.76 31.88
CA ASP A 174 6.59 -11.69 33.33
C ASP A 174 8.10 -11.71 33.55
#